data_AF-A0A4U7BQ67-F1
#
_entry.id   AF-A0A4U7BQ67-F1
#
_cell.length_a   1.000
_cell.length_b   1.000
_cell.length_c   1.000
_cell.angle_alpha   90.00
_cell.angle_beta   90.00
_cell.angle_gamma   90.00
#
_symmetry.space_group_name_H-M   'P 1'
#
loop_
_entity.id
_entity.type
_entity.pdbx_description
1 polymer ?
#
loop_
_entity_poly.entity_id
_entity_poly.type
_entity_poly.pdbx_seq_one_letter_code
_entity_poly.pdbx_strand_id
1 'polypeptide(L)'
;MIASLKMLYALKAIFNAKVIIFCRKNIQTLVENLDFVDGFEVINPFKSENLTSILEKINSYHFDYIIPYHSRSFEIKFLLQSNAKYIIARLKWISFFHPRCITFSFKKRFFRNKSIKTRMPYCIRKINPKLFDEKIKNLSFDTRIKISAENEIFIQNFLNSYKLKEKDFIVINPFAITTSYNLSIQDYITLICKASLMKKVIIPTYEAVHQEFMEQINSLDTLLNKQIFIFKNNEDILNLVALLNYSKCLISPSTGTIHLATNLEIPSIGLYPYKDDVQWPTFNKNYVFIPKPQKELSKEEIDRIIEECLDKLKQLID
;
A
#
# COMPACT_ATOMS: atom_id res chain seq x y z
N MET A 1 -5.69 -1.73 -0.03
CA MET A 1 -5.83 -2.44 1.26
C MET A 1 -5.44 -1.57 2.46
N ILE A 2 -4.20 -1.08 2.58
CA ILE A 2 -3.76 -0.39 3.81
C ILE A 2 -4.60 0.85 4.16
N ALA A 3 -4.98 1.63 3.16
CA ALA A 3 -5.86 2.79 3.33
C ALA A 3 -7.28 2.46 3.84
N SER A 4 -7.74 1.21 3.71
CA SER A 4 -9.07 0.78 4.14
C SER A 4 -9.08 0.14 5.53
N LEU A 5 -7.93 -0.07 6.20
CA LEU A 5 -7.89 -0.73 7.52
C LEU A 5 -8.77 -0.01 8.55
N LYS A 6 -8.75 1.33 8.59
CA LYS A 6 -9.65 2.11 9.48
C LYS A 6 -11.13 1.90 9.17
N MET A 7 -11.50 1.72 7.91
CA MET A 7 -12.89 1.45 7.52
C MET A 7 -13.31 0.07 7.99
N LEU A 8 -12.47 -0.95 7.81
CA LEU A 8 -12.72 -2.32 8.25
C LEU A 8 -12.85 -2.39 9.78
N TYR A 9 -11.93 -1.78 10.50
CA TYR A 9 -11.99 -1.67 11.96
C TYR A 9 -13.28 -0.99 12.44
N ALA A 10 -13.66 0.13 11.80
CA ALA A 10 -14.89 0.83 12.15
C ALA A 10 -16.17 0.04 11.83
N LEU A 11 -16.17 -0.81 10.78
CA LEU A 11 -17.30 -1.72 10.52
C LEU A 11 -17.56 -2.63 11.71
N LYS A 12 -16.49 -3.24 12.23
CA LYS A 12 -16.56 -4.13 13.41
C LYS A 12 -16.96 -3.36 14.66
N ALA A 13 -16.23 -2.29 14.99
CA ALA A 13 -16.40 -1.59 16.26
C ALA A 13 -17.72 -0.78 16.37
N ILE A 14 -18.21 -0.20 15.27
CA ILE A 14 -19.42 0.64 15.31
C ILE A 14 -20.68 -0.20 15.17
N PHE A 15 -20.68 -1.11 14.18
CA PHE A 15 -21.88 -1.84 13.75
C PHE A 15 -21.92 -3.30 14.20
N ASN A 16 -20.88 -3.80 14.87
CA ASN A 16 -20.72 -5.24 15.18
C ASN A 16 -20.86 -6.12 13.93
N ALA A 17 -20.37 -5.62 12.79
CA ALA A 17 -20.54 -6.30 11.51
C ALA A 17 -19.69 -7.58 11.44
N LYS A 18 -20.22 -8.62 10.77
CA LYS A 18 -19.40 -9.73 10.25
C LYS A 18 -18.70 -9.27 8.97
N VAL A 19 -17.38 -9.19 8.99
CA VAL A 19 -16.58 -8.62 7.89
C VAL A 19 -15.90 -9.74 7.12
N ILE A 20 -16.30 -9.93 5.86
CA ILE A 20 -15.65 -10.86 4.93
C ILE A 20 -14.92 -10.07 3.84
N ILE A 21 -13.67 -10.43 3.55
CA ILE A 21 -12.85 -9.74 2.55
C ILE A 21 -12.56 -10.65 1.35
N PHE A 22 -12.95 -10.20 0.16
CA PHE A 22 -12.50 -10.81 -1.10
C PHE A 22 -11.18 -10.16 -1.51
N CYS A 23 -10.09 -10.93 -1.51
CA CYS A 23 -8.73 -10.43 -1.64
C CYS A 23 -7.91 -11.23 -2.66
N ARG A 24 -6.73 -10.73 -3.03
CA ARG A 24 -5.77 -11.47 -3.85
C ARG A 24 -4.85 -12.30 -2.96
N LYS A 25 -4.29 -13.38 -3.52
CA LYS A 25 -3.36 -14.27 -2.80
C LYS A 25 -2.22 -13.53 -2.11
N ASN A 26 -1.64 -12.51 -2.76
CA ASN A 26 -0.51 -11.75 -2.24
C ASN A 26 -0.80 -10.91 -0.98
N ILE A 27 -2.07 -10.74 -0.60
CA ILE A 27 -2.46 -10.04 0.64
C ILE A 27 -3.24 -10.96 1.60
N GLN A 28 -3.27 -12.26 1.32
CA GLN A 28 -4.01 -13.24 2.12
C GLN A 28 -3.52 -13.25 3.58
N THR A 29 -2.22 -13.47 3.78
CA THR A 29 -1.57 -13.49 5.09
C THR A 29 -1.81 -12.20 5.88
N LEU A 30 -1.77 -11.05 5.19
CA LEU A 30 -2.11 -9.76 5.80
C LEU A 30 -3.55 -9.75 6.32
N VAL A 31 -4.51 -10.27 5.55
CA VAL A 31 -5.93 -10.28 5.93
C VAL A 31 -6.20 -11.27 7.07
N GLU A 32 -5.57 -12.44 7.03
CA GLU A 32 -5.64 -13.47 8.08
C GLU A 32 -5.23 -12.94 9.46
N ASN A 33 -4.29 -12.00 9.49
CA ASN A 33 -3.75 -11.42 10.74
C ASN A 33 -4.50 -10.16 11.22
N LEU A 34 -5.69 -9.86 10.68
CA LEU A 34 -6.52 -8.73 11.13
C LEU A 34 -7.65 -9.20 12.06
N ASP A 35 -7.55 -8.88 13.34
CA ASP A 35 -8.54 -9.24 14.38
C ASP A 35 -9.98 -8.72 14.10
N PHE A 36 -10.11 -7.72 13.23
CA PHE A 36 -11.38 -7.10 12.84
C PHE A 36 -11.92 -7.63 11.49
N VAL A 37 -11.42 -8.76 11.02
CA VAL A 37 -11.89 -9.49 9.84
C VAL A 37 -12.32 -10.88 10.27
N ASP A 38 -13.55 -11.28 9.94
CA ASP A 38 -14.15 -12.56 10.35
C ASP A 38 -13.90 -13.69 9.35
N GLY A 39 -13.46 -13.35 8.14
CA GLY A 39 -13.15 -14.31 7.09
C GLY A 39 -12.69 -13.62 5.81
N PHE A 40 -12.17 -14.41 4.88
CA PHE A 40 -11.72 -13.92 3.60
C PHE A 40 -11.87 -14.98 2.53
N GLU A 41 -11.92 -14.51 1.28
CA GLU A 41 -11.96 -15.35 0.09
C GLU A 41 -10.85 -14.88 -0.84
N VAL A 42 -10.01 -15.80 -1.29
CA VAL A 42 -9.00 -15.49 -2.30
C VAL A 42 -9.65 -15.54 -3.68
N ILE A 43 -9.59 -14.41 -4.40
CA ILE A 43 -10.09 -14.26 -5.76
C ILE A 43 -8.98 -13.87 -6.73
N ASN A 44 -9.02 -14.42 -7.94
CA ASN A 44 -8.08 -14.07 -9.00
C ASN A 44 -8.80 -13.68 -10.30
N PRO A 45 -9.31 -12.44 -10.38
CA PRO A 45 -10.18 -12.00 -11.48
C PRO A 45 -9.49 -11.90 -12.85
N PHE A 46 -8.19 -12.20 -12.95
CA PHE A 46 -7.41 -12.00 -14.19
C PHE A 46 -6.67 -13.24 -14.71
N LYS A 47 -6.70 -14.40 -14.03
CA LYS A 47 -5.89 -15.55 -14.45
C LYS A 47 -6.57 -16.92 -14.53
N SER A 48 -7.77 -17.15 -13.99
CA SER A 48 -8.40 -18.48 -14.09
C SER A 48 -9.81 -18.62 -13.52
N GLU A 49 -10.27 -17.73 -12.62
CA GLU A 49 -11.62 -17.86 -12.07
C GLU A 49 -12.68 -17.27 -13.01
N ASN A 50 -13.69 -18.07 -13.32
CA ASN A 50 -14.89 -17.59 -13.99
C ASN A 50 -15.59 -16.58 -13.07
N LEU A 51 -15.99 -15.41 -13.60
CA LEU A 51 -16.77 -14.43 -12.84
C LEU A 51 -18.02 -15.06 -12.19
N THR A 52 -18.59 -16.09 -12.82
CA THR A 52 -19.68 -16.88 -12.25
C THR A 52 -19.31 -17.54 -10.93
N SER A 53 -18.14 -18.17 -10.81
CA SER A 53 -17.74 -18.84 -9.56
C SER A 53 -17.46 -17.82 -8.44
N ILE A 54 -16.88 -16.67 -8.79
CA ILE A 54 -16.72 -15.55 -7.85
C ILE A 54 -18.09 -15.06 -7.38
N LEU A 55 -19.06 -14.95 -8.29
CA LEU A 55 -20.42 -14.51 -7.97
C LEU A 55 -21.17 -15.51 -7.09
N GLU A 56 -21.03 -16.81 -7.35
CA GLU A 56 -21.58 -17.88 -6.51
C GLU A 56 -21.01 -17.83 -5.10
N LYS A 57 -19.68 -17.68 -4.97
CA LYS A 57 -19.02 -17.46 -3.67
C LYS A 57 -19.55 -16.21 -2.97
N ILE A 58 -19.74 -15.09 -3.67
CA ILE A 58 -20.32 -13.88 -3.06
C ILE A 58 -21.75 -14.14 -2.58
N ASN A 59 -22.54 -14.85 -3.39
CA ASN A 59 -23.95 -15.10 -3.11
C ASN A 59 -24.18 -16.06 -1.94
N SER A 60 -23.26 -17.00 -1.69
CA SER A 60 -23.38 -17.94 -0.56
C SER A 60 -23.37 -17.26 0.81
N TYR A 61 -22.80 -16.05 0.91
CA TYR A 61 -22.76 -15.27 2.15
C TYR A 61 -24.01 -14.42 2.41
N HIS A 62 -24.88 -14.21 1.41
CA HIS A 62 -26.10 -13.39 1.53
C HIS A 62 -25.87 -12.00 2.18
N PHE A 63 -24.90 -11.23 1.68
CA PHE A 63 -24.49 -9.97 2.29
C PHE A 63 -25.59 -8.90 2.37
N ASP A 64 -25.72 -8.25 3.53
CA ASP A 64 -26.50 -7.00 3.65
C ASP A 64 -25.87 -5.86 2.84
N TYR A 65 -24.55 -5.77 2.88
CA TYR A 65 -23.78 -4.70 2.23
C TYR A 65 -22.54 -5.26 1.54
N ILE A 66 -22.35 -4.90 0.28
CA ILE A 66 -21.07 -5.03 -0.41
C ILE A 66 -20.43 -3.65 -0.57
N ILE A 67 -19.15 -3.53 -0.23
CA ILE A 67 -18.37 -2.29 -0.35
C ILE A 67 -17.19 -2.56 -1.28
N PRO A 68 -17.27 -2.22 -2.57
CA PRO A 68 -16.15 -2.42 -3.47
C PRO A 68 -15.00 -1.45 -3.17
N TYR A 69 -13.78 -1.99 -3.01
CA TYR A 69 -12.58 -1.18 -2.74
C TYR A 69 -12.32 -0.16 -3.85
N HIS A 70 -12.44 -0.60 -5.09
CA HIS A 70 -12.50 0.25 -6.27
C HIS A 70 -13.94 0.32 -6.76
N SER A 71 -14.44 1.51 -7.06
CA SER A 71 -15.79 1.66 -7.61
C SER A 71 -15.73 1.81 -9.14
N ARG A 72 -15.02 0.93 -9.87
CA ARG A 72 -14.99 0.97 -11.35
C ARG A 72 -16.36 0.52 -11.88
N SER A 73 -16.72 1.03 -13.06
CA SER A 73 -18.09 0.82 -13.57
C SER A 73 -18.37 -0.66 -13.82
N PHE A 74 -17.37 -1.41 -14.29
CA PHE A 74 -17.48 -2.85 -14.48
C PHE A 74 -17.57 -3.62 -13.15
N GLU A 75 -16.88 -3.19 -12.09
CA GLU A 75 -16.98 -3.81 -10.75
C GLU A 75 -18.39 -3.62 -10.18
N ILE A 76 -18.95 -2.43 -10.34
CA ILE A 76 -20.33 -2.16 -9.91
C ILE A 76 -21.31 -3.02 -10.73
N LYS A 77 -21.15 -3.10 -12.07
CA LYS A 77 -21.97 -3.98 -12.93
C LYS A 77 -21.93 -5.43 -12.46
N PHE A 78 -20.73 -5.94 -12.18
CA PHE A 78 -20.54 -7.30 -11.68
C PHE A 78 -21.25 -7.51 -10.34
N LEU A 79 -21.02 -6.63 -9.36
CA LEU A 79 -21.62 -6.78 -8.03
C LEU A 79 -23.14 -6.62 -8.03
N LEU A 80 -23.71 -5.89 -8.98
CA LEU A 80 -25.16 -5.79 -9.15
C LEU A 80 -25.82 -7.13 -9.52
N GLN A 81 -25.05 -8.09 -10.05
CA GLN A 81 -25.52 -9.45 -10.31
C GLN A 81 -25.62 -10.30 -9.04
N SER A 82 -25.07 -9.84 -7.92
CA SER A 82 -25.13 -10.58 -6.65
C SER A 82 -26.50 -10.52 -6.01
N ASN A 83 -26.75 -11.35 -5.00
CA ASN A 83 -27.93 -11.33 -4.16
C ASN A 83 -27.84 -10.33 -2.98
N ALA A 84 -26.75 -9.55 -2.87
CA ALA A 84 -26.55 -8.65 -1.74
C ALA A 84 -27.61 -7.54 -1.67
N LYS A 85 -28.09 -7.21 -0.47
CA LYS A 85 -29.19 -6.25 -0.30
C LYS A 85 -28.81 -4.86 -0.82
N TYR A 86 -27.63 -4.37 -0.45
CA TYR A 86 -27.12 -3.06 -0.88
C TYR A 86 -25.65 -3.10 -1.31
N ILE A 87 -25.28 -2.16 -2.19
CA ILE A 87 -23.90 -1.94 -2.63
C ILE A 87 -23.51 -0.49 -2.32
N ILE A 88 -22.54 -0.27 -1.43
CA ILE A 88 -22.06 1.07 -1.08
C ILE A 88 -20.90 1.44 -1.99
N ALA A 89 -21.16 2.24 -3.03
CA ALA A 89 -20.17 2.57 -4.06
C ALA A 89 -19.98 4.09 -4.23
N ARG A 90 -18.83 4.50 -4.80
CA ARG A 90 -18.64 5.90 -5.19
C ARG A 90 -19.64 6.31 -6.27
N LEU A 91 -20.07 7.56 -6.22
CA LEU A 91 -21.00 8.15 -7.18
C LEU A 91 -20.50 8.00 -8.63
N LYS A 92 -21.28 7.24 -9.40
CA LYS A 92 -21.20 7.06 -10.86
C LYS A 92 -22.61 6.94 -11.44
N TRP A 93 -22.77 7.18 -12.74
CA TRP A 93 -24.03 6.99 -13.46
C TRP A 93 -24.72 5.67 -13.11
N ILE A 94 -24.01 4.54 -13.26
CA ILE A 94 -24.60 3.23 -12.94
C ILE A 94 -25.04 3.06 -11.48
N SER A 95 -24.24 3.52 -10.51
CA SER A 95 -24.59 3.40 -9.09
C SER A 95 -25.63 4.42 -8.65
N PHE A 96 -25.77 5.54 -9.35
CA PHE A 96 -26.68 6.61 -8.95
C PHE A 96 -28.14 6.25 -9.24
N PHE A 97 -28.38 5.59 -10.37
CA PHE A 97 -29.73 5.23 -10.81
C PHE A 97 -30.20 3.84 -10.36
N HIS A 98 -29.32 3.04 -9.73
CA HIS A 98 -29.68 1.69 -9.33
C HIS A 98 -30.20 1.65 -7.87
N PRO A 99 -31.40 1.10 -7.60
CA PRO A 99 -32.03 1.14 -6.27
C PRO A 99 -31.24 0.43 -5.17
N ARG A 100 -30.49 -0.63 -5.52
CA ARG A 100 -29.58 -1.34 -4.59
C ARG A 100 -28.28 -0.58 -4.28
N CYS A 101 -27.98 0.52 -4.98
CA CYS A 101 -26.72 1.24 -4.78
C CYS A 101 -26.89 2.41 -3.81
N ILE A 102 -26.05 2.46 -2.77
CA ILE A 102 -25.95 3.58 -1.85
C ILE A 102 -24.70 4.38 -2.19
N THR A 103 -24.86 5.58 -2.77
CA THR A 103 -23.73 6.34 -3.28
C THR A 103 -23.10 7.29 -2.26
N PHE A 104 -21.77 7.43 -2.35
CA PHE A 104 -21.01 8.42 -1.60
C PHE A 104 -20.00 9.16 -2.50
N SER A 105 -19.56 10.34 -2.04
CA SER A 105 -18.58 11.16 -2.75
C SER A 105 -17.56 11.79 -1.79
N PHE A 106 -16.29 11.68 -2.14
CA PHE A 106 -15.19 12.35 -1.45
C PHE A 106 -14.90 13.76 -1.99
N LYS A 107 -15.68 14.26 -2.95
CA LYS A 107 -15.52 15.61 -3.51
C LYS A 107 -16.08 16.73 -2.61
N LYS A 108 -16.73 16.40 -1.49
CA LYS A 108 -17.27 17.41 -0.56
C LYS A 108 -16.13 18.24 0.02
N ARG A 109 -16.37 19.55 0.20
CA ARG A 109 -15.41 20.52 0.79
C ARG A 109 -14.78 20.02 2.09
N PHE A 110 -15.56 19.32 2.92
CA PHE A 110 -15.12 18.69 4.17
C PHE A 110 -13.91 17.74 4.02
N PHE A 111 -13.71 17.14 2.84
CA PHE A 111 -12.63 16.17 2.61
C PHE A 111 -11.40 16.73 1.90
N ARG A 112 -11.42 18.00 1.44
CA ARG A 112 -10.40 18.59 0.54
C ARG A 112 -8.97 18.38 1.02
N ASN A 113 -8.74 18.46 2.34
CA ASN A 113 -7.41 18.35 2.96
C ASN A 113 -7.26 17.10 3.86
N LYS A 114 -8.08 16.07 3.66
CA LYS A 114 -8.02 14.83 4.43
C LYS A 114 -7.37 13.71 3.61
N SER A 115 -6.53 12.90 4.23
CA SER A 115 -5.98 11.70 3.60
C SER A 115 -7.06 10.68 3.26
N ILE A 116 -6.78 9.78 2.31
CA ILE A 116 -7.75 8.74 1.95
C ILE A 116 -8.09 7.83 3.15
N LYS A 117 -7.11 7.56 4.03
CA LYS A 117 -7.25 6.74 5.24
C LYS A 117 -8.29 7.35 6.18
N THR A 118 -8.38 8.67 6.21
CA THR A 118 -9.36 9.43 7.00
C THR A 118 -10.72 9.51 6.31
N ARG A 119 -10.74 9.53 4.97
CA ARG A 119 -11.98 9.59 4.19
C ARG A 119 -12.73 8.26 4.17
N MET A 120 -12.01 7.13 4.10
CA MET A 120 -12.59 5.80 3.90
C MET A 120 -13.67 5.42 4.92
N PRO A 121 -13.49 5.62 6.25
CA PRO A 121 -14.55 5.35 7.22
C PRO A 121 -15.87 6.09 6.94
N TYR A 122 -15.87 7.22 6.23
CA TYR A 122 -17.11 7.94 5.94
C TYR A 122 -17.98 7.28 4.87
N CYS A 123 -17.49 6.28 4.12
CA CYS A 123 -18.37 5.53 3.23
C CYS A 123 -19.35 4.65 4.04
N ILE A 124 -18.90 4.07 5.17
CA ILE A 124 -19.73 3.19 6.00
C ILE A 124 -20.72 3.97 6.88
N ARG A 125 -20.56 5.30 7.02
CA ARG A 125 -21.61 6.18 7.57
C ARG A 125 -22.96 6.00 6.88
N LYS A 126 -22.96 5.50 5.63
CA LYS A 126 -24.17 5.20 4.86
C LYS A 126 -25.00 4.03 5.39
N ILE A 127 -24.45 3.18 6.24
CA ILE A 127 -25.17 2.05 6.86
C ILE A 127 -26.15 2.59 7.91
N ASN A 128 -25.64 3.34 8.90
CA ASN A 128 -26.47 4.04 9.89
C ASN A 128 -25.74 5.34 10.31
N PRO A 129 -26.15 6.51 9.79
CA PRO A 129 -25.47 7.77 10.05
C PRO A 129 -25.46 8.19 11.52
N LYS A 130 -26.57 7.98 12.25
CA LYS A 130 -26.70 8.39 13.66
C LYS A 130 -25.71 7.62 14.53
N LEU A 131 -25.73 6.29 14.41
CA LEU A 131 -24.82 5.41 15.16
C LEU A 131 -23.35 5.66 14.81
N PHE A 132 -23.06 5.89 13.52
CA PHE A 132 -21.71 6.22 13.08
C PHE A 132 -21.21 7.52 13.70
N ASP A 133 -21.97 8.61 13.58
CA ASP A 133 -21.55 9.94 14.06
C ASP A 133 -21.41 10.00 15.59
N GLU A 134 -22.17 9.17 16.32
CA GLU A 134 -22.07 8.98 17.76
C GLU A 134 -20.78 8.25 18.15
N LYS A 135 -20.48 7.11 17.53
CA LYS A 135 -19.36 6.24 17.94
C LYS A 135 -18.00 6.63 17.35
N ILE A 136 -17.96 7.17 16.12
CA ILE A 136 -16.69 7.43 15.41
C ILE A 136 -15.78 8.42 16.13
N LYS A 137 -16.34 9.34 16.92
CA LYS A 137 -15.60 10.38 17.64
C LYS A 137 -14.71 9.82 18.76
N ASN A 138 -15.16 8.73 19.38
CA ASN A 138 -14.49 8.10 20.52
C ASN A 138 -13.68 6.86 20.12
N LEU A 139 -13.65 6.53 18.83
CA LEU A 139 -13.02 5.32 18.34
C LEU A 139 -11.50 5.50 18.23
N SER A 140 -10.75 4.79 19.07
CA SER A 140 -9.32 4.59 18.86
C SER A 140 -9.10 3.53 17.78
N PHE A 141 -8.29 3.83 16.78
CA PHE A 141 -8.05 2.92 15.66
C PHE A 141 -6.81 2.07 15.91
N ASP A 142 -7.00 0.86 16.42
CA ASP A 142 -5.95 -0.15 16.43
C ASP A 142 -5.91 -0.89 15.08
N THR A 143 -5.09 -0.37 14.17
CA THR A 143 -5.00 -0.86 12.78
C THR A 143 -3.56 -1.09 12.34
N ARG A 144 -2.64 -1.22 13.30
CA ARG A 144 -1.24 -1.53 13.01
C ARG A 144 -1.17 -2.96 12.47
N ILE A 145 -0.45 -3.14 11.38
CA ILE A 145 -0.26 -4.46 10.77
C ILE A 145 0.60 -5.29 11.73
N LYS A 146 0.12 -6.49 12.05
CA LYS A 146 0.86 -7.49 12.80
C LYS A 146 1.69 -8.32 11.84
N ILE A 147 2.86 -8.72 12.29
CA ILE A 147 3.79 -9.57 11.55
C ILE A 147 3.64 -10.98 12.13
N SER A 148 3.53 -12.00 11.28
CA SER A 148 3.50 -13.37 11.76
C SER A 148 4.90 -13.83 12.13
N ALA A 149 5.01 -14.78 13.07
CA ALA A 149 6.29 -15.37 13.46
C ALA A 149 7.01 -16.02 12.25
N GLU A 150 6.26 -16.60 11.31
CA GLU A 150 6.82 -17.18 10.08
C GLU A 150 7.50 -16.10 9.21
N ASN A 151 6.84 -14.95 9.01
CA ASN A 151 7.41 -13.85 8.24
C ASN A 151 8.61 -13.20 8.97
N GLU A 152 8.58 -13.12 10.29
CA GLU A 152 9.72 -12.66 11.09
C GLU A 152 10.93 -13.57 10.89
N ILE A 153 10.75 -14.88 11.05
CA ILE A 153 11.81 -15.88 10.86
C ILE A 153 12.35 -15.84 9.43
N PHE A 154 11.46 -15.76 8.42
CA PHE A 154 11.85 -15.69 7.02
C PHE A 154 12.78 -14.51 6.74
N ILE A 155 12.43 -13.32 7.24
CA ILE A 155 13.26 -12.13 7.05
C ILE A 155 14.52 -12.18 7.91
N GLN A 156 14.47 -12.66 9.15
CA GLN A 156 15.68 -12.83 9.96
C GLN A 156 16.68 -13.77 9.30
N ASN A 157 16.24 -14.87 8.70
CA ASN A 157 17.11 -15.78 7.95
C ASN A 157 17.80 -15.07 6.77
N PHE A 158 17.06 -14.27 6.01
CA PHE A 158 17.62 -13.44 4.94
C PHE A 158 18.63 -12.41 5.48
N LEU A 159 18.33 -11.71 6.57
CA LEU A 159 19.27 -10.75 7.16
C LEU A 159 20.55 -11.45 7.68
N ASN A 160 20.39 -12.61 8.32
CA ASN A 160 21.48 -13.40 8.87
C ASN A 160 22.41 -13.95 7.78
N SER A 161 21.89 -14.35 6.61
CA SER A 161 22.73 -14.83 5.49
C SER A 161 23.68 -13.76 4.98
N TYR A 162 23.37 -12.49 5.19
CA TYR A 162 24.21 -11.34 4.84
C TYR A 162 24.84 -10.64 6.06
N LYS A 163 24.72 -11.21 7.26
CA LYS A 163 25.21 -10.64 8.53
C LYS A 163 24.70 -9.21 8.78
N LEU A 164 23.44 -8.96 8.40
CA LEU A 164 22.76 -7.69 8.60
C LEU A 164 22.06 -7.67 9.96
N LYS A 165 22.24 -6.59 10.72
CA LYS A 165 21.54 -6.37 11.98
C LYS A 165 20.33 -5.48 11.75
N GLU A 166 19.36 -5.56 12.66
CA GLU A 166 18.24 -4.62 12.69
C GLU A 166 18.74 -3.18 12.73
N LYS A 167 18.03 -2.30 12.01
CA LYS A 167 18.33 -0.87 11.88
C LYS A 167 19.72 -0.54 11.31
N ASP A 168 20.48 -1.53 10.84
CA ASP A 168 21.77 -1.32 10.19
C ASP A 168 21.67 -1.09 8.68
N PHE A 169 20.46 -1.19 8.12
CA PHE A 169 20.21 -1.00 6.70
C PHE A 169 19.01 -0.09 6.47
N ILE A 170 18.94 0.45 5.26
CA ILE A 170 17.77 1.14 4.72
C ILE A 170 17.15 0.29 3.63
N VAL A 171 15.87 0.53 3.36
CA VAL A 171 15.17 -0.07 2.23
C VAL A 171 14.99 0.98 1.16
N ILE A 172 15.31 0.68 -0.10
CA ILE A 172 14.99 1.53 -1.24
C ILE A 172 14.08 0.74 -2.19
N ASN A 173 12.86 1.22 -2.38
CA ASN A 173 11.91 0.65 -3.35
C ASN A 173 11.87 1.52 -4.61
N PRO A 174 12.47 1.10 -5.74
CA PRO A 174 12.45 1.89 -6.97
C PRO A 174 11.16 1.73 -7.78
N PHE A 175 10.35 0.71 -7.46
CA PHE A 175 9.26 0.25 -8.32
C PHE A 175 7.96 1.01 -8.07
N ALA A 176 7.43 1.65 -9.12
CA ALA A 176 6.12 2.29 -9.12
C ALA A 176 5.36 2.01 -10.42
N ILE A 177 4.16 1.44 -10.29
CA ILE A 177 3.21 1.28 -11.42
C ILE A 177 2.12 2.36 -11.37
N THR A 178 1.92 2.96 -10.19
CA THR A 178 0.76 3.81 -9.87
C THR A 178 0.92 5.28 -10.23
N THR A 179 2.12 5.71 -10.61
CA THR A 179 2.42 7.12 -10.91
C THR A 179 3.49 7.24 -12.00
N SER A 180 3.32 8.23 -12.88
CA SER A 180 4.35 8.64 -13.85
C SER A 180 5.35 9.64 -13.27
N TYR A 181 5.11 10.16 -12.07
CA TYR A 181 5.98 11.09 -11.36
C TYR A 181 6.94 10.26 -10.50
N ASN A 182 8.01 9.78 -11.13
CA ASN A 182 9.01 8.92 -10.51
C ASN A 182 10.37 9.12 -11.19
N LEU A 183 11.44 8.62 -10.58
CA LEU A 183 12.73 8.45 -11.23
C LEU A 183 12.72 7.21 -12.15
N SER A 184 13.59 7.19 -13.16
CA SER A 184 13.85 5.97 -13.93
C SER A 184 14.56 4.92 -13.07
N ILE A 185 14.56 3.65 -13.49
CA ILE A 185 15.32 2.61 -12.79
C ILE A 185 16.82 2.95 -12.80
N GLN A 186 17.35 3.51 -13.88
CA GLN A 186 18.76 3.94 -13.97
C GLN A 186 19.09 5.09 -13.00
N ASP A 187 18.17 6.03 -12.83
CA ASP A 187 18.34 7.14 -11.87
C ASP A 187 18.22 6.62 -10.43
N TYR A 188 17.33 5.64 -10.17
CA TYR A 188 17.29 4.93 -8.90
C TYR A 188 18.57 4.15 -8.62
N ILE A 189 19.16 3.51 -9.61
CA ILE A 189 20.46 2.84 -9.47
C ILE A 189 21.52 3.85 -9.04
N THR A 190 21.52 5.05 -9.64
CA THR A 190 22.42 6.13 -9.22
C THR A 190 22.19 6.52 -7.75
N LEU A 191 20.92 6.69 -7.34
CA LEU A 191 20.56 6.98 -5.94
C LEU A 191 20.98 5.84 -4.99
N ILE A 192 20.75 4.58 -5.38
CA ILE A 192 21.11 3.38 -4.60
C ILE A 192 22.62 3.33 -4.39
N CYS A 193 23.41 3.53 -5.45
CA CYS A 193 24.88 3.55 -5.38
C CYS A 193 25.39 4.67 -4.46
N LYS A 194 24.81 5.87 -4.53
CA LYS A 194 25.20 6.96 -3.63
C LYS A 194 24.79 6.70 -2.18
N ALA A 195 23.58 6.18 -1.96
CA ALA A 195 23.08 5.85 -0.63
C ALA A 195 23.87 4.70 0.02
N SER A 196 24.37 3.74 -0.78
CA SER A 196 25.15 2.61 -0.28
C SER A 196 26.51 3.00 0.28
N LEU A 197 27.02 4.19 -0.07
CA LEU A 197 28.21 4.79 0.55
C LEU A 197 27.96 5.25 2.00
N MET A 198 26.69 5.45 2.38
CA MET A 198 26.29 5.96 3.69
C MET A 198 25.75 4.86 4.60
N LYS A 199 24.99 3.91 4.05
CA LYS A 199 24.34 2.83 4.80
C LYS A 199 24.08 1.63 3.91
N LYS A 200 24.03 0.42 4.48
CA LYS A 200 23.65 -0.79 3.74
C LYS A 200 22.25 -0.61 3.14
N VAL A 201 22.08 -0.98 1.87
CA VAL A 201 20.83 -0.81 1.13
C VAL A 201 20.24 -2.17 0.80
N ILE A 202 18.95 -2.35 1.10
CA ILE A 202 18.18 -3.50 0.63
C ILE A 202 17.13 -3.03 -0.38
N ILE A 203 17.10 -3.69 -1.55
CA ILE A 203 16.08 -3.46 -2.58
C ILE A 203 15.11 -4.64 -2.60
N PRO A 204 13.83 -4.44 -2.23
CA PRO A 204 12.82 -5.46 -2.35
C PRO A 204 12.34 -5.54 -3.79
N THR A 205 12.43 -6.73 -4.38
CA THR A 205 11.99 -7.06 -5.74
C THR A 205 10.87 -8.10 -5.69
N TYR A 206 10.18 -8.28 -6.80
CA TYR A 206 9.09 -9.25 -6.96
C TYR A 206 9.27 -9.98 -8.29
N GLU A 207 8.61 -11.12 -8.46
CA GLU A 207 8.73 -11.96 -9.66
C GLU A 207 8.68 -11.15 -10.97
N ALA A 208 7.72 -10.22 -11.08
CA ALA A 208 7.51 -9.42 -12.29
C ALA A 208 8.64 -8.45 -12.67
N VAL A 209 9.55 -8.11 -11.75
CA VAL A 209 10.61 -7.10 -11.96
C VAL A 209 12.01 -7.62 -11.62
N HIS A 210 12.11 -8.79 -10.97
CA HIS A 210 13.35 -9.26 -10.38
C HIS A 210 14.44 -9.48 -11.42
N GLN A 211 14.14 -10.23 -12.49
CA GLN A 211 15.15 -10.56 -13.50
C GLN A 211 15.70 -9.32 -14.20
N GLU A 212 14.81 -8.45 -14.71
CA GLU A 212 15.19 -7.21 -15.40
C GLU A 212 16.02 -6.29 -14.48
N PHE A 213 15.64 -6.19 -13.20
CA PHE A 213 16.40 -5.39 -12.24
C PHE A 213 17.78 -5.99 -11.93
N MET A 214 17.87 -7.32 -11.81
CA MET A 214 19.15 -8.01 -11.60
C MET A 214 20.11 -7.81 -12.78
N GLU A 215 19.62 -7.83 -14.03
CA GLU A 215 20.43 -7.55 -15.21
C GLU A 215 21.01 -6.13 -15.18
N GLN A 216 20.21 -5.14 -14.80
CA GLN A 216 20.67 -3.76 -14.67
C GLN A 216 21.67 -3.59 -13.53
N ILE A 217 21.47 -4.23 -12.37
CA ILE A 217 22.36 -4.07 -11.22
C ILE A 217 23.68 -4.83 -11.37
N ASN A 218 23.67 -5.99 -12.02
CA ASN A 218 24.88 -6.78 -12.27
C ASN A 218 25.83 -6.12 -13.28
N SER A 219 25.35 -5.13 -14.05
CA SER A 219 26.18 -4.32 -14.93
C SER A 219 27.04 -3.28 -14.18
N LEU A 220 26.83 -3.10 -12.88
CA LEU A 220 27.55 -2.15 -12.04
C LEU A 220 28.87 -2.73 -11.54
N ASP A 221 29.81 -1.85 -11.15
CA ASP A 221 31.10 -2.23 -10.59
C ASP A 221 30.94 -3.12 -9.34
N THR A 222 31.66 -4.24 -9.31
CA THR A 222 31.71 -5.24 -8.25
C THR A 222 31.98 -4.68 -6.84
N LEU A 223 32.68 -3.55 -6.73
CA LEU A 223 32.95 -2.90 -5.42
C LEU A 223 31.70 -2.23 -4.80
N LEU A 224 30.82 -1.65 -5.63
CA LEU A 224 29.54 -1.07 -5.18
C LEU A 224 28.57 -2.15 -4.66
N ASN A 225 28.75 -3.39 -5.13
CA ASN A 225 27.85 -4.51 -4.83
C ASN A 225 27.90 -4.96 -3.35
N LYS A 226 28.98 -4.67 -2.60
CA LYS A 226 29.13 -5.19 -1.22
C LYS A 226 28.17 -4.59 -0.18
N GLN A 227 27.60 -3.41 -0.45
CA GLN A 227 26.68 -2.71 0.45
C GLN A 227 25.22 -2.75 -0.04
N ILE A 228 24.97 -3.42 -1.17
CA ILE A 228 23.68 -3.47 -1.84
C ILE A 228 23.18 -4.92 -1.83
N PHE A 229 21.99 -5.13 -1.28
CA PHE A 229 21.40 -6.46 -1.12
C PHE A 229 20.04 -6.52 -1.80
N ILE A 230 19.78 -7.60 -2.53
CA ILE A 230 18.51 -7.79 -3.23
C ILE A 230 17.67 -8.79 -2.46
N PHE A 231 16.48 -8.36 -2.06
CA PHE A 231 15.48 -9.23 -1.45
C PHE A 231 14.42 -9.59 -2.50
N LYS A 232 14.41 -10.84 -2.98
CA LYS A 232 13.33 -11.33 -3.86
C LYS A 232 12.16 -11.80 -3.00
N ASN A 233 11.09 -11.00 -2.93
CA ASN A 233 9.92 -11.35 -2.16
C ASN A 233 9.11 -12.46 -2.86
N ASN A 234 8.64 -13.45 -2.11
CA ASN A 234 7.88 -14.61 -2.59
C ASN A 234 6.37 -14.33 -2.76
N GLU A 235 6.02 -13.09 -3.10
CA GLU A 235 4.65 -12.57 -3.20
C GLU A 235 3.85 -12.47 -1.89
N ASP A 236 4.40 -12.87 -0.74
CA ASP A 236 3.78 -12.59 0.56
C ASP A 236 4.08 -11.15 0.99
N ILE A 237 3.05 -10.32 1.13
CA ILE A 237 3.22 -8.93 1.54
C ILE A 237 3.76 -8.79 2.97
N LEU A 238 3.50 -9.75 3.87
CA LEU A 238 3.98 -9.67 5.25
C LEU A 238 5.49 -9.84 5.36
N ASN A 239 6.15 -10.49 4.39
CA ASN A 239 7.61 -10.49 4.31
C ASN A 239 8.18 -9.09 4.09
N LEU A 240 7.53 -8.28 3.24
CA LEU A 240 7.91 -6.87 3.07
C LEU A 240 7.63 -6.05 4.34
N VAL A 241 6.53 -6.32 5.04
CA VAL A 241 6.21 -5.69 6.33
C VAL A 241 7.31 -5.99 7.35
N ALA A 242 7.71 -7.26 7.47
CA ALA A 242 8.81 -7.69 8.34
C ALA A 242 10.14 -7.01 7.99
N LEU A 243 10.50 -6.97 6.70
CA LEU A 243 11.71 -6.29 6.24
C LEU A 243 11.72 -4.80 6.61
N LEU A 244 10.60 -4.10 6.41
CA LEU A 244 10.45 -2.70 6.79
C LEU A 244 10.52 -2.50 8.31
N ASN A 245 9.96 -3.43 9.09
CA ASN A 245 10.01 -3.35 10.55
C ASN A 245 11.45 -3.39 11.07
N TYR A 246 12.33 -4.17 10.44
CA TYR A 246 13.75 -4.24 10.79
C TYR A 246 14.61 -3.15 10.15
N SER A 247 14.11 -2.36 9.21
CA SER A 247 14.90 -1.31 8.55
C SER A 247 14.99 -0.03 9.39
N LYS A 248 16.05 0.76 9.18
CA LYS A 248 16.19 2.10 9.78
C LYS A 248 15.18 3.07 9.18
N CYS A 249 15.09 3.09 7.85
CA CYS A 249 14.14 3.91 7.11
C CYS A 249 13.84 3.31 5.71
N LEU A 250 12.88 3.92 5.01
CA LEU A 250 12.49 3.59 3.65
C LEU A 250 12.66 4.80 2.72
N ILE A 251 13.19 4.60 1.51
CA ILE A 251 13.06 5.53 0.39
C ILE A 251 12.15 4.88 -0.64
N SER A 252 11.07 5.54 -1.03
CA SER A 252 10.10 4.96 -1.95
C SER A 252 9.28 6.02 -2.67
N PRO A 253 8.83 5.76 -3.90
CA PRO A 253 7.75 6.52 -4.52
C PRO A 253 6.42 6.25 -3.81
N SER A 254 5.41 7.06 -4.15
CA SER A 254 4.01 6.96 -3.69
C SER A 254 3.35 5.64 -4.15
N THR A 255 3.58 4.58 -3.37
CA THR A 255 3.22 3.18 -3.71
C THR A 255 2.72 2.40 -2.49
N GLY A 256 2.36 1.13 -2.67
CA GLY A 256 1.97 0.25 -1.57
C GLY A 256 3.02 0.15 -0.46
N THR A 257 4.31 0.07 -0.82
CA THR A 257 5.43 -0.09 0.13
C THR A 257 5.50 1.05 1.13
N ILE A 258 5.38 2.31 0.67
CA ILE A 258 5.44 3.46 1.58
C ILE A 258 4.21 3.57 2.49
N HIS A 259 3.06 3.03 2.06
CA HIS A 259 1.89 2.94 2.93
C HIS A 259 2.05 1.87 4.02
N LEU A 260 2.78 0.77 3.75
CA LEU A 260 3.14 -0.20 4.78
C LEU A 260 4.08 0.43 5.82
N ALA A 261 5.15 1.11 5.36
CA ALA A 261 6.05 1.82 6.26
C ALA A 261 5.33 2.88 7.10
N THR A 262 4.39 3.62 6.51
CA THR A 262 3.55 4.59 7.24
C THR A 262 2.67 3.92 8.29
N ASN A 263 2.15 2.71 8.03
CA ASN A 263 1.36 1.98 9.01
C ASN A 263 2.21 1.48 10.19
N LEU A 264 3.45 1.06 9.90
CA LEU A 264 4.43 0.59 10.87
C LEU A 264 5.18 1.73 11.59
N GLU A 265 4.92 2.98 11.22
CA GLU A 265 5.61 4.18 11.72
C GLU A 265 7.12 4.17 11.44
N ILE A 266 7.53 3.58 10.32
CA ILE A 266 8.91 3.57 9.87
C ILE A 266 9.24 4.91 9.18
N PRO A 267 10.31 5.62 9.60
CA PRO A 267 10.75 6.84 8.93
C PRO A 267 10.93 6.60 7.43
N SER A 268 10.37 7.49 6.62
CA SER A 268 10.37 7.33 5.16
C SER A 268 10.74 8.63 4.46
N ILE A 269 11.37 8.54 3.28
CA ILE A 269 11.53 9.63 2.32
C ILE A 269 10.67 9.31 1.11
N GLY A 270 9.60 10.07 0.92
CA GLY A 270 8.66 9.88 -0.18
C GLY A 270 9.02 10.67 -1.42
N LEU A 271 9.33 9.99 -2.53
CA LEU A 271 9.48 10.62 -3.85
C LEU A 271 8.10 10.82 -4.48
N TYR A 272 7.54 12.01 -4.34
CA TYR A 272 6.10 12.25 -4.47
C TYR A 272 5.77 13.35 -5.48
N PRO A 273 4.66 13.26 -6.23
CA PRO A 273 4.04 14.45 -6.79
C PRO A 273 3.38 15.30 -5.68
N TYR A 274 3.28 16.61 -5.86
CA TYR A 274 2.71 17.56 -4.89
C TYR A 274 1.29 17.26 -4.41
N LYS A 275 0.52 16.43 -5.11
CA LYS A 275 -0.87 16.09 -4.74
C LYS A 275 -0.97 14.89 -3.77
N ASP A 276 0.10 14.11 -3.67
CA ASP A 276 0.09 12.83 -2.96
C ASP A 276 0.42 12.98 -1.47
N ASP A 277 1.11 14.03 -1.06
CA ASP A 277 1.42 14.33 0.34
C ASP A 277 0.15 14.47 1.21
N VAL A 278 -0.91 15.07 0.66
CA VAL A 278 -2.20 15.24 1.34
C VAL A 278 -3.02 13.96 1.28
N GLN A 279 -3.06 13.29 0.11
CA GLN A 279 -3.91 12.11 -0.09
C GLN A 279 -3.34 10.87 0.61
N TRP A 280 -2.02 10.76 0.59
CA TRP A 280 -1.22 9.59 0.92
C TRP A 280 -0.02 9.95 1.82
N PRO A 281 -0.26 10.67 2.94
CA PRO A 281 0.83 11.17 3.76
C PRO A 281 1.70 10.05 4.31
N THR A 282 3.00 10.30 4.41
CA THR A 282 3.92 9.45 5.17
C THR A 282 3.81 9.74 6.67
N PHE A 283 4.28 8.80 7.50
CA PHE A 283 4.27 8.94 8.96
C PHE A 283 5.00 10.21 9.42
N ASN A 284 6.22 10.43 8.92
CA ASN A 284 7.10 11.54 9.28
C ASN A 284 6.97 12.76 8.34
N LYS A 285 6.11 12.71 7.32
CA LYS A 285 5.90 13.78 6.31
C LYS A 285 7.19 14.27 5.64
N ASN A 286 8.17 13.39 5.45
CA ASN A 286 9.41 13.73 4.75
C ASN A 286 9.29 13.36 3.27
N TYR A 287 9.31 14.37 2.41
CA TYR A 287 9.09 14.23 0.97
C TYR A 287 10.21 14.89 0.17
N VAL A 288 10.50 14.32 -0.99
CA VAL A 288 11.22 14.95 -2.10
C VAL A 288 10.22 15.06 -3.24
N PHE A 289 9.91 16.27 -3.69
CA PHE A 289 8.85 16.47 -4.68
C PHE A 289 9.37 16.30 -6.10
N ILE A 290 8.72 15.42 -6.87
CA ILE A 290 8.93 15.26 -8.30
C ILE A 290 7.92 16.16 -9.03
N PRO A 291 8.36 17.24 -9.69
CA PRO A 291 7.46 18.28 -10.17
C PRO A 291 6.70 17.91 -11.45
N LYS A 292 7.24 16.98 -12.25
CA LYS A 292 6.68 16.57 -13.54
C LYS A 292 6.91 15.08 -13.82
N PRO A 293 6.21 14.48 -14.80
CA PRO A 293 6.41 13.09 -15.17
C PRO A 293 7.86 12.75 -15.52
N GLN A 294 8.27 11.51 -15.24
CA GLN A 294 9.63 10.99 -15.44
C GLN A 294 10.21 11.35 -16.82
N LYS A 295 9.41 11.21 -17.88
CA LYS A 295 9.83 11.46 -19.27
C LYS A 295 10.16 12.91 -19.57
N GLU A 296 9.78 13.83 -18.70
CA GLU A 296 9.94 15.27 -18.88
C GLU A 296 11.03 15.86 -17.97
N LEU A 297 11.61 15.08 -17.06
CA LEU A 297 12.68 15.51 -16.15
C LEU A 297 13.99 15.75 -16.92
N SER A 298 14.62 16.90 -16.70
CA SER A 298 15.98 17.17 -17.15
C SER A 298 16.99 16.48 -16.25
N LYS A 299 18.23 16.37 -16.73
CA LYS A 299 19.31 15.75 -15.95
C LYS A 299 19.59 16.52 -14.66
N GLU A 300 19.58 17.85 -14.73
CA GLU A 300 19.79 18.74 -13.57
C GLU A 300 18.70 18.58 -12.52
N GLU A 301 17.44 18.39 -12.94
CA GLU A 301 16.33 18.15 -12.02
C GLU A 301 16.43 16.78 -11.35
N ILE A 302 16.80 15.75 -12.10
CA ILE A 302 17.06 14.39 -11.58
C ILE A 302 18.18 14.45 -10.53
N ASP A 303 19.29 15.09 -10.86
CA ASP A 303 20.43 15.19 -9.96
C ASP A 303 20.05 15.96 -8.68
N ARG A 304 19.29 17.05 -8.79
CA ARG A 304 18.76 17.77 -7.63
C ARG A 304 17.84 16.90 -6.76
N ILE A 305 16.95 16.12 -7.38
CA ILE A 305 16.05 15.18 -6.65
C ILE A 305 16.87 14.14 -5.89
N ILE A 306 17.92 13.59 -6.51
CA ILE A 306 18.80 12.61 -5.88
C ILE A 306 19.57 13.23 -4.71
N GLU A 307 20.17 14.41 -4.89
CA GLU A 307 20.90 15.10 -3.82
C GLU A 307 19.99 15.47 -2.64
N GLU A 308 18.79 16.00 -2.89
CA GLU A 308 17.81 16.29 -1.83
C GLU A 308 17.42 15.02 -1.06
N CYS A 309 17.28 13.89 -1.76
CA CYS A 309 16.99 12.60 -1.14
C CYS A 309 18.14 12.12 -0.24
N LEU A 310 19.39 12.28 -0.69
CA LEU A 310 20.59 11.90 0.07
C LEU A 310 20.79 12.80 1.29
N ASP A 311 20.53 14.10 1.18
CA ASP A 311 20.62 15.02 2.32
C ASP A 311 19.57 14.71 3.39
N LYS A 312 18.34 14.39 2.98
CA LYS A 312 17.32 13.88 3.90
C LYS A 312 17.68 12.52 4.48
N LEU A 313 18.38 11.68 3.72
CA LEU A 313 18.84 10.39 4.22
C LEU A 313 19.90 10.57 5.31
N LYS A 314 20.88 11.48 5.13
CA LYS A 314 21.90 11.82 6.16
C LYS A 314 21.22 12.15 7.49
N GLN A 315 20.24 13.05 7.45
CA GLN A 315 19.47 13.47 8.63
C GLN A 315 18.69 12.34 9.33
N LEU A 316 18.36 11.24 8.64
CA LEU A 316 17.65 10.10 9.23
C LEU A 316 18.57 9.00 9.75
N ILE A 317 19.81 8.93 9.25
CA ILE A 317 20.77 7.91 9.65
C ILE A 317 21.70 8.37 10.77
N ASP A 318 21.95 9.68 10.88
CA ASP A 318 22.63 10.33 12.01
C ASP A 318 21.83 10.15 13.31
#